data_AF-A0A078A618-F1
#
_entry.id   AF-A0A078A618-F1
#
_cell.length_a   1.000
_cell.length_b   1.000
_cell.length_c   1.000
_cell.angle_alpha   90.00
_cell.angle_beta   90.00
_cell.angle_gamma   90.00
#
_symmetry.space_group_name_H-M   'P 1'
#
loop_
_entity.id
_entity.type
_entity.pdbx_description
1 polymer ?
#
loop_
_entity_poly.entity_id
_entity_poly.type
_entity_poly.pdbx_seq_one_letter_code
_entity_poly.pdbx_strand_id
1 'polypeptide(L)'
;MGGAIYAENAQSVKIVNSTFSQNKALIEQNSLLQIANQGTGGAIYYTCNSQQLNCKMKFEGFNVFKDNFAEVKGGALFWDQLEPEFIKDDLLFLNNQAKLYGNDIACYSQNLKYITLQEYQNQMIEIGLYSNDDFQLRMLDIQNKVISHRQLQEINFQRSGDRIPIIYLALVDKYGQIQSLYSPILEGLMTYDMIGGVSIIQNIQISGTPGKCIKCEQSFSLVKMTQPGSCQICPTEKAICQGGAKIGPLPGFWRISNKSENFLLCLNEYSCLGMIPPLNDPLGECLQGYQGILCADCQRGYSRDGDYKCSLCPNRGLNILRLIVIFIAAVNLIVLMIRSTLKGAQDMNNVLIGYKIMASLVILLFLAHPSLVTFSFNAFKCKEVDGEERVCFVALPSIIVWGLGIPFFALSILIKMRKKLENLDVKQKYGFLYRGYKKQGSVYLSEPFQKLFFAFILLSNLFFFIYWTLKMYDEGRAKFRDNLTKIYLAIC
;
A
#
# COMPACT_ATOMS: atom_id res chain seq x y z
N MET A 1 30.63 -44.65 32.77
CA MET A 1 29.84 -43.39 32.78
C MET A 1 29.84 -42.90 34.21
N GLY A 2 29.99 -41.60 34.45
CA GLY A 2 29.86 -41.01 35.79
C GLY A 2 30.95 -41.49 36.75
N GLY A 3 32.08 -40.78 36.87
CA GLY A 3 33.17 -41.23 37.73
C GLY A 3 32.84 -41.26 39.23
N ALA A 4 31.86 -40.46 39.66
CA ALA A 4 31.29 -40.48 41.01
C ALA A 4 29.80 -40.86 40.99
N ILE A 5 28.99 -40.20 40.15
CA ILE A 5 27.55 -40.38 40.11
C ILE A 5 27.10 -40.69 38.68
N TYR A 6 26.35 -41.77 38.54
CA TYR A 6 25.57 -42.08 37.36
C TYR A 6 24.09 -42.01 37.72
N ALA A 7 23.38 -41.01 37.19
CA ALA A 7 21.97 -40.76 37.46
C ALA A 7 21.16 -40.96 36.18
N GLU A 8 20.44 -42.08 36.11
CA GLU A 8 19.56 -42.42 35.00
C GLU A 8 18.09 -42.37 35.45
N ASN A 9 17.26 -41.62 34.73
CA ASN A 9 15.81 -41.51 34.98
C ASN A 9 15.43 -41.11 36.41
N ALA A 10 16.29 -40.33 37.07
CA ALA A 10 16.10 -39.97 38.46
C ALA A 10 15.02 -38.88 38.60
N GLN A 11 13.91 -39.21 39.26
CA GLN A 11 12.76 -38.30 39.44
C GLN A 11 13.12 -37.03 40.22
N SER A 12 13.96 -37.15 41.24
CA SER A 12 14.47 -36.00 41.98
C SER A 12 15.84 -36.30 42.59
N VAL A 13 16.86 -35.52 42.22
CA VAL A 13 18.20 -35.55 42.79
C VAL A 13 18.58 -34.12 43.18
N LYS A 14 19.08 -33.96 44.39
CA LYS A 14 19.52 -32.68 44.92
C LYS A 14 20.93 -32.81 45.49
N ILE A 15 21.88 -32.08 44.92
CA ILE A 15 23.28 -32.05 45.36
C ILE A 15 23.51 -30.73 46.09
N VAL A 16 23.98 -30.80 47.33
CA VAL A 16 24.11 -29.63 48.21
C VAL A 16 25.51 -29.55 48.79
N ASN A 17 26.18 -28.40 48.65
CA ASN A 17 27.49 -28.11 49.24
C ASN A 17 28.51 -29.25 49.11
N SER A 18 28.61 -29.86 47.92
CA SER A 18 29.39 -31.08 47.68
C SER A 18 30.65 -30.80 46.88
N THR A 19 31.71 -31.57 47.15
CA THR A 19 32.98 -31.50 46.42
C THR A 19 33.24 -32.82 45.69
N PHE A 20 33.37 -32.74 44.38
CA PHE A 20 33.76 -33.84 43.49
C PHE A 20 35.20 -33.63 43.06
N SER A 21 36.12 -34.39 43.65
CA SER A 21 37.55 -34.29 43.34
C SER A 21 38.14 -35.59 42.82
N GLN A 22 38.98 -35.51 41.78
CA GLN A 22 39.77 -36.64 41.26
C GLN A 22 38.95 -37.83 40.74
N ASN A 23 37.70 -37.61 40.34
CA ASN A 23 36.86 -38.66 39.76
C ASN A 23 37.23 -38.88 38.29
N LYS A 24 37.13 -40.13 37.83
CA LYS A 24 37.51 -40.51 36.47
C LYS A 24 36.45 -41.36 35.80
N ALA A 25 36.09 -41.01 34.57
CA ALA A 25 35.30 -41.85 33.69
C ALA A 25 36.19 -42.34 32.53
N LEU A 26 36.51 -43.64 32.53
CA LEU A 26 37.37 -44.28 31.53
C LEU A 26 36.56 -45.22 30.61
N ILE A 27 37.13 -45.55 29.46
CA ILE A 27 36.63 -46.55 28.50
C ILE A 27 37.27 -47.89 28.82
N GLU A 28 36.46 -48.94 28.90
CA GLU A 28 36.96 -50.29 29.17
C GLU A 28 37.28 -51.02 27.85
N GLN A 29 38.56 -51.28 27.60
CA GLN A 29 39.08 -51.82 26.34
C GLN A 29 38.62 -53.27 26.01
N ASN A 30 38.02 -54.00 26.96
CA ASN A 30 37.68 -55.43 26.82
C ASN A 30 36.17 -55.74 26.94
N SER A 31 35.29 -54.74 26.88
CA SER A 31 33.85 -54.99 26.93
C SER A 31 33.33 -55.46 25.55
N LEU A 32 32.77 -56.69 25.49
CA LEU A 32 32.05 -57.23 24.31
C LEU A 32 30.78 -56.42 23.96
N LEU A 33 30.37 -55.51 24.85
CA LEU A 33 29.21 -54.64 24.71
C LEU A 33 29.71 -53.19 24.59
N GLN A 34 29.68 -52.64 23.38
CA GLN A 34 29.93 -51.21 23.16
C GLN A 34 28.80 -50.38 23.79
N ILE A 35 28.94 -50.02 25.05
CA ILE A 35 28.04 -49.04 25.68
C ILE A 35 28.41 -47.67 25.09
N ALA A 36 27.50 -47.09 24.30
CA ALA A 36 27.71 -45.89 23.47
C ALA A 36 28.19 -44.64 24.24
N ASN A 37 28.18 -44.67 25.57
CA ASN A 37 28.51 -43.54 26.45
C ASN A 37 29.63 -43.85 27.45
N GLN A 38 30.47 -44.89 27.26
CA GLN A 38 31.65 -45.09 28.12
C GLN A 38 32.58 -43.87 28.13
N GLY A 39 33.33 -43.68 29.22
CA GLY A 39 34.26 -42.54 29.35
C GLY A 39 33.61 -41.14 29.43
N THR A 40 32.32 -41.03 29.73
CA THR A 40 31.60 -39.75 29.82
C THR A 40 31.24 -39.36 31.26
N GLY A 41 31.24 -38.05 31.55
CA GLY A 41 30.87 -37.51 32.86
C GLY A 41 31.91 -37.85 33.93
N GLY A 42 33.05 -37.15 33.94
CA GLY A 42 34.19 -37.51 34.78
C GLY A 42 33.89 -37.50 36.27
N ALA A 43 32.99 -36.64 36.75
CA ALA A 43 32.35 -36.79 38.06
C ALA A 43 30.90 -37.28 37.93
N ILE A 44 30.06 -36.58 37.17
CA ILE A 44 28.63 -36.85 37.12
C ILE A 44 28.19 -37.08 35.69
N TYR A 45 27.41 -38.15 35.50
CA TYR A 45 26.64 -38.40 34.28
C TYR A 45 25.15 -38.40 34.63
N TYR A 46 24.37 -37.56 33.95
CA TYR A 46 22.93 -37.41 34.17
C TYR A 46 22.15 -37.65 32.87
N THR A 47 21.18 -38.56 32.89
CA THR A 47 20.29 -38.82 31.76
C THR A 47 18.85 -39.00 32.19
N CYS A 48 17.92 -38.69 31.29
CA CYS A 48 16.49 -38.82 31.49
C CYS A 48 15.82 -39.54 30.32
N ASN A 49 14.59 -39.99 30.52
CA ASN A 49 13.78 -40.58 29.46
C ASN A 49 13.27 -39.45 28.56
N SER A 50 13.62 -39.51 27.28
CA SER A 50 13.27 -38.48 26.28
C SER A 50 11.76 -38.35 26.02
N GLN A 51 10.95 -39.35 26.37
CA GLN A 51 9.49 -39.32 26.21
C GLN A 51 8.78 -38.77 27.45
N GLN A 52 9.24 -39.13 28.65
CA GLN A 52 8.56 -38.76 29.90
C GLN A 52 9.02 -37.42 30.47
N LEU A 53 10.30 -37.06 30.28
CA LEU A 53 10.90 -35.79 30.72
C LEU A 53 10.57 -35.40 32.17
N ASN A 54 10.39 -36.37 33.06
CA ASN A 54 9.96 -36.19 34.45
C ASN A 54 11.13 -36.24 35.47
N CYS A 55 12.37 -36.10 35.00
CA CYS A 55 13.56 -36.13 35.83
C CYS A 55 13.94 -34.72 36.29
N LYS A 56 14.42 -34.60 37.53
CA LYS A 56 14.87 -33.33 38.09
C LYS A 56 16.17 -33.50 38.85
N MET A 57 17.26 -32.91 38.35
CA MET A 57 18.51 -32.77 39.08
C MET A 57 18.74 -31.29 39.42
N LYS A 58 19.06 -30.99 40.68
CA LYS A 58 19.31 -29.63 41.15
C LYS A 58 20.58 -29.53 41.98
N PHE A 59 21.40 -28.52 41.72
CA PHE A 59 22.50 -28.12 42.58
C PHE A 59 22.08 -26.95 43.46
N GLU A 60 22.33 -27.05 44.76
CA GLU A 60 22.10 -25.95 45.72
C GLU A 60 23.34 -25.70 46.58
N GLY A 61 23.53 -24.43 46.94
CA GLY A 61 24.75 -24.02 47.65
C GLY A 61 26.01 -24.20 46.80
N PHE A 62 27.17 -24.07 47.43
CA PHE A 62 28.44 -24.00 46.74
C PHE A 62 29.02 -25.39 46.46
N ASN A 63 29.04 -25.81 45.20
CA ASN A 63 29.51 -27.13 44.78
C ASN A 63 30.81 -27.01 43.99
N VAL A 64 31.78 -27.87 44.27
CA VAL A 64 33.12 -27.79 43.71
C VAL A 64 33.44 -29.04 42.89
N PHE A 65 33.90 -28.85 41.66
CA PHE A 65 34.37 -29.90 40.76
C PHE A 65 35.83 -29.66 40.44
N LYS A 66 36.72 -30.50 40.97
CA LYS A 66 38.17 -30.31 40.87
C LYS A 66 38.91 -31.54 40.35
N ASP A 67 39.83 -31.36 39.41
CA ASP A 67 40.73 -32.40 38.90
C ASP A 67 40.00 -33.67 38.41
N ASN A 68 38.76 -33.54 37.91
CA ASN A 68 38.00 -34.68 37.36
C ASN A 68 38.38 -34.92 35.90
N PHE A 69 38.31 -36.18 35.46
CA PHE A 69 38.74 -36.58 34.11
C PHE A 69 37.70 -37.45 33.40
N ALA A 70 37.38 -37.12 32.15
CA ALA A 70 36.58 -37.95 31.26
C ALA A 70 37.36 -38.31 29.99
N GLU A 71 37.41 -39.59 29.65
CA GLU A 71 38.11 -40.06 28.45
C GLU A 71 37.41 -39.66 27.13
N VAL A 72 36.12 -39.32 27.17
CA VAL A 72 35.36 -38.86 26.01
C VAL A 72 34.91 -37.41 26.18
N LYS A 73 33.95 -37.13 27.07
CA LYS A 73 33.28 -35.82 27.16
C LYS A 73 32.73 -35.53 28.56
N GLY A 74 32.62 -34.25 28.91
CA GLY A 74 32.07 -33.78 30.19
C GLY A 74 32.99 -34.15 31.35
N GLY A 75 34.14 -33.49 31.47
CA GLY A 75 35.19 -33.83 32.43
C GLY A 75 34.74 -33.71 33.89
N ALA A 76 33.82 -32.79 34.20
CA ALA A 76 33.11 -32.78 35.48
C ALA A 76 31.69 -33.34 35.33
N LEU A 77 30.85 -32.70 34.52
CA LEU A 77 29.42 -33.00 34.39
C LEU A 77 29.04 -33.25 32.93
N PHE A 78 28.32 -34.33 32.68
CA PHE A 78 27.66 -34.58 31.39
C PHE A 78 26.17 -34.78 31.58
N TRP A 79 25.37 -34.16 30.71
CA TRP A 79 23.92 -34.40 30.62
C TRP A 79 23.46 -34.49 29.16
N ASP A 80 22.37 -35.21 28.87
CA ASP A 80 21.91 -35.42 27.49
C ASP A 80 20.50 -34.91 27.16
N GLN A 81 19.49 -35.17 27.99
CA GLN A 81 18.09 -34.82 27.70
C GLN A 81 17.67 -33.50 28.35
N LEU A 82 17.86 -33.39 29.66
CA LEU A 82 17.44 -32.25 30.47
C LEU A 82 18.65 -31.68 31.21
N GLU A 83 18.81 -30.36 31.15
CA GLU A 83 19.86 -29.67 31.90
C GLU A 83 19.54 -29.67 33.40
N PRO A 84 20.53 -29.94 34.28
CA PRO A 84 20.37 -29.74 35.72
C PRO A 84 20.07 -28.27 36.09
N GLU A 85 19.27 -28.08 37.13
CA GLU A 85 18.98 -26.75 37.68
C GLU A 85 20.14 -26.27 38.57
N PHE A 86 20.83 -25.19 38.20
CA PHE A 86 21.90 -24.61 39.00
C PHE A 86 22.05 -23.10 38.77
N ILE A 87 22.68 -22.41 39.74
CA ILE A 87 23.17 -21.05 39.59
C ILE A 87 24.65 -21.15 39.20
N LYS A 88 25.07 -20.47 38.13
CA LYS A 88 26.41 -20.62 37.58
C LYS A 88 27.52 -20.27 38.58
N ASP A 89 27.32 -19.23 39.38
CA ASP A 89 28.30 -18.77 40.39
C ASP A 89 28.45 -19.73 41.59
N ASP A 90 27.49 -20.64 41.76
CA ASP A 90 27.48 -21.64 42.82
C ASP A 90 28.22 -22.95 42.43
N LEU A 91 28.69 -23.04 41.18
CA LEU A 91 29.47 -24.15 40.67
C LEU A 91 30.90 -23.71 40.38
N LEU A 92 31.85 -24.20 41.19
CA LEU A 92 33.27 -23.95 40.98
C LEU A 92 33.92 -25.11 40.24
N PHE A 93 34.43 -24.85 39.04
CA PHE A 93 35.19 -25.82 38.24
C PHE A 93 36.68 -25.49 38.25
N LEU A 94 37.52 -26.47 38.59
CA LEU A 94 38.97 -26.33 38.69
C LEU A 94 39.67 -27.51 38.01
N ASN A 95 40.41 -27.25 36.93
CA ASN A 95 41.27 -28.24 36.27
C ASN A 95 40.58 -29.56 35.89
N ASN A 96 39.29 -29.54 35.58
CA ASN A 96 38.65 -30.73 35.02
C ASN A 96 39.07 -30.87 33.55
N GLN A 97 39.11 -32.10 33.05
CA GLN A 97 39.60 -32.39 31.71
C GLN A 97 38.72 -33.42 31.03
N ALA A 98 38.38 -33.16 29.76
CA ALA A 98 37.77 -34.12 28.87
C ALA A 98 38.62 -34.24 27.61
N LYS A 99 38.82 -35.46 27.11
CA LYS A 99 39.73 -35.68 25.98
C LYS A 99 39.20 -35.12 24.64
N LEU A 100 37.89 -35.19 24.39
CA LEU A 100 37.32 -34.75 23.10
C LEU A 100 36.65 -33.37 23.20
N TYR A 101 35.75 -33.15 24.16
CA TYR A 101 35.17 -31.83 24.40
C TYR A 101 34.48 -31.72 25.76
N GLY A 102 34.39 -30.49 26.25
CA GLY A 102 33.74 -30.11 27.50
C GLY A 102 34.44 -30.59 28.75
N ASN A 103 35.51 -29.87 29.10
CA ASN A 103 36.30 -30.07 30.31
C ASN A 103 35.44 -29.99 31.57
N ASP A 104 34.54 -29.02 31.65
CA ASP A 104 33.69 -28.82 32.83
C ASP A 104 32.31 -29.44 32.62
N ILE A 105 31.46 -28.79 31.81
CA ILE A 105 30.12 -29.26 31.50
C ILE A 105 30.01 -29.53 30.00
N ALA A 106 29.40 -30.66 29.64
CA ALA A 106 29.12 -31.02 28.25
C ALA A 106 27.69 -31.57 28.09
N CYS A 107 27.10 -31.37 26.91
CA CYS A 107 25.86 -32.02 26.49
C CYS A 107 25.90 -32.37 24.99
N TYR A 108 24.85 -33.02 24.48
CA TYR A 108 24.75 -33.20 23.02
C TYR A 108 24.59 -31.86 22.29
N SER A 109 25.03 -31.80 21.03
CA SER A 109 24.85 -30.61 20.21
C SER A 109 23.39 -30.23 20.07
N GLN A 110 23.13 -28.92 20.15
CA GLN A 110 21.78 -28.37 20.03
C GLN A 110 21.68 -27.40 18.86
N ASN A 111 22.81 -26.85 18.42
CA ASN A 111 22.86 -25.84 17.37
C ASN A 111 23.94 -26.18 16.34
N LEU A 112 23.70 -25.75 15.11
CA LEU A 112 24.71 -25.69 14.05
C LEU A 112 25.27 -24.26 14.02
N LYS A 113 26.59 -24.11 14.09
CA LYS A 113 27.27 -22.80 14.12
C LYS A 113 28.33 -22.72 13.03
N TYR A 114 28.48 -21.55 12.41
CA TYR A 114 29.63 -21.26 11.57
C TYR A 114 30.85 -20.94 12.45
N ILE A 115 32.02 -21.43 12.05
CA ILE A 115 33.28 -21.16 12.75
C ILE A 115 34.32 -20.58 11.78
N THR A 116 35.31 -19.90 12.34
CA THR A 116 36.45 -19.38 11.60
C THR A 116 37.48 -20.47 11.32
N LEU A 117 38.37 -20.23 10.36
CA LEU A 117 39.51 -21.11 10.09
C LEU A 117 40.39 -21.29 11.34
N GLN A 118 40.57 -20.24 12.14
CA GLN A 118 41.36 -20.31 13.37
C GLN A 118 40.70 -21.22 14.42
N GLU A 119 39.39 -21.08 14.62
CA GLU A 119 38.63 -21.95 15.54
C GLU A 119 38.70 -23.41 15.09
N TYR A 120 38.61 -23.69 13.78
CA TYR A 120 38.83 -25.02 13.23
C TYR A 120 40.24 -25.54 13.54
N GLN A 121 41.29 -24.77 13.25
CA GLN A 121 42.67 -25.18 13.51
C GLN A 121 42.92 -25.48 14.99
N ASN A 122 42.45 -24.59 15.88
CA ASN A 122 42.55 -24.79 17.32
C ASN A 122 41.86 -26.09 17.75
N GLN A 123 40.62 -26.31 17.30
CA GLN A 123 39.87 -27.54 17.60
C GLN A 123 40.63 -28.79 17.18
N MET A 124 41.20 -28.79 15.97
CA MET A 124 41.94 -29.93 15.44
C MET A 124 43.22 -30.25 16.22
N ILE A 125 43.88 -29.22 16.74
CA ILE A 125 45.07 -29.36 17.59
C ILE A 125 44.68 -29.87 18.97
N GLU A 126 43.62 -29.31 19.56
CA GLU A 126 43.13 -29.69 20.89
C GLU A 126 42.76 -31.17 20.96
N ILE A 127 42.10 -31.71 19.93
CA ILE A 127 41.74 -33.14 19.86
C ILE A 127 42.89 -34.04 19.40
N GLY A 128 44.07 -33.47 19.09
CA GLY A 128 45.28 -34.20 18.72
C GLY A 128 45.26 -34.82 17.32
N LEU A 129 44.40 -34.35 16.42
CA LEU A 129 44.33 -34.84 15.04
C LEU A 129 45.33 -34.16 14.10
N TYR A 130 45.70 -32.91 14.40
CA TYR A 130 46.71 -32.16 13.66
C TYR A 130 47.65 -31.42 14.62
N SER A 131 48.88 -31.21 14.20
CA SER A 131 49.85 -30.33 14.87
C SER A 131 49.87 -28.94 14.23
N ASN A 132 50.50 -27.97 14.90
CA ASN A 132 50.75 -26.66 14.30
C ASN A 132 51.52 -26.79 12.98
N ASP A 133 52.49 -27.70 12.90
CA ASP A 133 53.32 -27.91 11.72
C ASP A 133 52.52 -28.44 10.52
N ASP A 134 51.54 -29.32 10.77
CA ASP A 134 50.64 -29.84 9.72
C ASP A 134 49.84 -28.71 9.03
N PHE A 135 49.46 -27.68 9.80
CA PHE A 135 48.77 -26.52 9.25
C PHE A 135 49.71 -25.55 8.53
N GLN A 136 50.96 -25.41 8.99
CA GLN A 136 51.97 -24.59 8.30
C GLN A 136 52.32 -25.16 6.92
N LEU A 137 52.44 -26.48 6.79
CA LEU A 137 52.70 -27.16 5.52
C LEU A 137 51.57 -26.93 4.50
N ARG A 138 50.31 -26.88 4.94
CA ARG A 138 49.15 -26.56 4.08
C ARG A 138 49.05 -25.09 3.69
N MET A 139 49.59 -24.17 4.52
CA MET A 139 49.51 -22.73 4.26
C MET A 139 50.38 -22.29 3.07
N LEU A 140 51.51 -22.96 2.82
CA LEU A 140 52.37 -22.73 1.67
C LEU A 140 51.66 -22.99 0.32
N ASP A 141 50.64 -23.85 0.31
CA ASP A 141 49.84 -24.16 -0.88
C ASP A 141 48.68 -23.14 -1.08
N ILE A 142 48.27 -22.45 -0.01
CA ILE A 142 47.10 -21.56 0.03
C ILE A 142 47.44 -20.09 -0.27
N GLN A 143 48.70 -19.66 -0.11
CA GLN A 143 49.11 -18.25 -0.31
C GLN A 143 48.83 -17.69 -1.72
N ASN A 144 48.51 -18.53 -2.72
CA ASN A 144 48.06 -18.08 -4.05
C ASN A 144 46.53 -17.84 -4.16
N LYS A 145 45.74 -18.02 -3.10
CA LYS A 145 44.27 -17.82 -3.09
C LYS A 145 43.83 -17.09 -1.82
N VAL A 146 44.27 -15.85 -1.64
CA VAL A 146 43.77 -15.00 -0.54
C VAL A 146 42.34 -14.56 -0.85
N ILE A 147 41.36 -15.26 -0.28
CA ILE A 147 40.00 -14.74 -0.10
C ILE A 147 39.89 -14.28 1.35
N SER A 148 39.72 -12.96 1.52
CA SER A 148 39.37 -12.36 2.81
C SER A 148 38.14 -13.05 3.39
N HIS A 149 38.29 -13.71 4.54
CA HIS A 149 37.18 -14.34 5.25
C HIS A 149 36.27 -13.24 5.80
N ARG A 150 35.19 -12.91 5.08
CA ARG A 150 34.14 -12.03 5.59
C ARG A 150 33.25 -12.86 6.50
N GLN A 151 33.01 -12.39 7.73
CA GLN A 151 31.79 -12.75 8.47
C GLN A 151 30.60 -12.55 7.53
N LEU A 152 29.63 -13.46 7.54
CA LEU A 152 28.42 -13.51 6.69
C LEU A 152 27.91 -12.12 6.30
N GLN A 153 28.50 -11.56 5.25
CA GLN A 153 27.88 -10.59 4.38
C GLN A 153 27.22 -11.45 3.31
N GLU A 154 25.97 -11.14 2.99
CA GLU A 154 25.30 -11.68 1.81
C GLU A 154 26.31 -11.77 0.66
N ILE A 155 26.48 -12.96 0.09
CA ILE A 155 27.36 -13.14 -1.06
C ILE A 155 26.65 -12.48 -2.24
N ASN A 156 26.86 -11.17 -2.36
CA ASN A 156 26.28 -10.37 -3.40
C ASN A 156 27.15 -10.46 -4.65
N PHE A 157 26.52 -10.63 -5.82
CA PHE A 157 27.14 -10.56 -7.14
C PHE A 157 28.06 -11.73 -7.56
N GLN A 158 27.72 -12.98 -7.27
CA GLN A 158 28.42 -14.13 -7.88
C GLN A 158 28.07 -14.31 -9.37
N ARG A 159 29.10 -14.61 -10.17
CA ARG A 159 28.99 -14.99 -11.58
C ARG A 159 29.04 -16.51 -11.71
N SER A 160 28.49 -17.03 -12.80
CA SER A 160 28.64 -18.45 -13.11
C SER A 160 30.11 -18.81 -13.24
N GLY A 161 30.51 -19.88 -12.55
CA GLY A 161 31.90 -20.33 -12.48
C GLY A 161 32.69 -19.76 -11.30
N ASP A 162 32.14 -18.77 -10.57
CA ASP A 162 32.71 -18.33 -9.30
C ASP A 162 32.63 -19.46 -8.27
N ARG A 163 33.61 -19.48 -7.37
CA ARG A 163 33.66 -20.42 -6.25
C ARG A 163 33.05 -19.77 -5.02
N ILE A 164 32.17 -20.48 -4.33
CA ILE A 164 31.73 -20.07 -2.99
C ILE A 164 32.93 -20.14 -2.04
N PRO A 165 33.13 -19.14 -1.15
CA PRO A 165 34.16 -19.21 -0.13
C PRO A 165 33.99 -20.48 0.73
N ILE A 166 35.10 -20.97 1.29
CA ILE A 166 35.07 -22.14 2.18
C ILE A 166 34.27 -21.79 3.44
N ILE A 167 33.34 -22.67 3.82
CA ILE A 167 32.52 -22.52 5.02
C ILE A 167 32.85 -23.66 5.97
N TYR A 168 33.19 -23.32 7.22
CA TYR A 168 33.39 -24.27 8.31
C TYR A 168 32.14 -24.27 9.19
N LEU A 169 31.49 -25.42 9.28
CA LEU A 169 30.30 -25.60 10.12
C LEU A 169 30.63 -26.60 11.22
N ALA A 170 30.26 -26.26 12.44
CA ALA A 170 30.45 -27.12 13.61
C ALA A 170 29.12 -27.32 14.33
N LEU A 171 28.90 -28.55 14.80
CA LEU A 171 27.86 -28.82 15.78
C LEU A 171 28.34 -28.33 17.14
N VAL A 172 27.56 -27.45 17.76
CA VAL A 172 27.89 -26.88 19.07
C VAL A 172 26.84 -27.26 20.11
N ASP A 173 27.31 -27.50 21.32
CA ASP A 173 26.47 -27.75 22.47
C ASP A 173 25.81 -26.45 22.99
N LYS A 174 24.99 -26.58 24.02
CA LYS A 174 24.31 -25.42 24.64
C LYS A 174 25.28 -24.34 25.13
N TYR A 175 26.49 -24.73 25.52
CA TYR A 175 27.53 -23.84 26.05
C TYR A 175 28.44 -23.29 24.95
N GLY A 176 28.15 -23.58 23.68
CA GLY A 176 28.90 -23.10 22.52
C GLY A 176 30.18 -23.88 22.21
N GLN A 177 30.36 -25.06 22.82
CA GLN A 177 31.54 -25.91 22.64
C GLN A 177 31.34 -26.83 21.44
N ILE A 178 32.41 -27.06 20.66
CA ILE A 178 32.37 -27.88 19.43
C ILE A 178 32.32 -29.36 19.79
N GLN A 179 31.35 -30.09 19.24
CA GLN A 179 31.17 -31.51 19.48
C GLN A 179 31.85 -32.36 18.39
N SER A 180 32.90 -33.09 18.76
CA SER A 180 33.74 -33.84 17.79
C SER A 180 33.25 -35.24 17.38
N LEU A 181 32.11 -35.72 17.89
CA LEU A 181 31.70 -37.14 17.77
C LEU A 181 30.58 -37.41 16.75
N TYR A 182 29.83 -36.39 16.31
CA TYR A 182 28.66 -36.57 15.46
C TYR A 182 28.78 -35.76 14.16
N SER A 183 28.38 -36.36 13.04
CA SER A 183 28.28 -35.69 11.75
C SER A 183 26.90 -35.03 11.61
N PRO A 184 26.80 -33.75 11.25
CA PRO A 184 25.52 -33.19 10.84
C PRO A 184 25.05 -33.88 9.54
N ILE A 185 23.79 -34.34 9.51
CA ILE A 185 23.18 -34.86 8.29
C ILE A 185 22.75 -33.66 7.45
N LEU A 186 23.41 -33.46 6.31
CA LEU A 186 23.00 -32.50 5.29
C LEU A 186 22.26 -33.27 4.18
N GLU A 187 20.96 -33.05 4.04
CA GLU A 187 20.18 -33.68 2.96
C GLU A 187 20.32 -32.91 1.64
N GLY A 188 20.60 -33.64 0.56
CA GLY A 188 20.88 -33.11 -0.78
C GLY A 188 22.30 -33.44 -1.24
N LEU A 189 22.42 -34.38 -2.18
CA LEU A 189 23.66 -34.94 -2.76
C LEU A 189 24.85 -33.96 -2.82
N MET A 190 25.79 -34.11 -1.87
CA MET A 190 27.25 -33.96 -1.94
C MET A 190 27.74 -34.38 -0.54
N THR A 191 28.34 -35.55 -0.37
CA THR A 191 28.89 -35.98 0.93
C THR A 191 30.06 -35.07 1.32
N TYR A 192 29.94 -34.31 2.41
CA TYR A 192 31.04 -33.49 2.94
C TYR A 192 31.80 -34.26 4.01
N ASP A 193 33.13 -34.29 3.91
CA ASP A 193 33.99 -34.91 4.92
C ASP A 193 33.88 -34.15 6.25
N MET A 194 33.69 -34.89 7.35
CA MET A 194 33.69 -34.37 8.71
C MET A 194 34.97 -34.81 9.41
N ILE A 195 35.76 -33.85 9.90
CA ILE A 195 36.98 -34.12 10.64
C ILE A 195 36.90 -33.34 11.96
N GLY A 196 36.95 -34.06 13.08
CA GLY A 196 36.97 -33.45 14.42
C GLY A 196 35.71 -32.70 14.85
N GLY A 197 34.53 -33.00 14.28
CA GLY A 197 33.27 -32.31 14.58
C GLY A 197 32.95 -31.12 13.68
N VAL A 198 33.81 -30.86 12.69
CA VAL A 198 33.66 -29.74 11.76
C VAL A 198 33.46 -30.31 10.36
N SER A 199 32.38 -29.87 9.72
CA SER A 199 32.11 -30.10 8.30
C SER A 199 32.68 -28.95 7.48
N ILE A 200 33.49 -29.29 6.48
CA ILE A 200 34.10 -28.32 5.57
C ILE A 200 33.34 -28.33 4.25
N ILE A 201 32.69 -27.22 3.95
CA ILE A 201 32.03 -27.01 2.66
C ILE A 201 32.96 -26.18 1.78
N GLN A 202 33.49 -26.81 0.73
CA GLN A 202 34.42 -26.19 -0.20
C GLN A 202 34.14 -26.62 -1.63
N ASN A 203 34.65 -25.85 -2.60
CA ASN A 203 34.57 -26.14 -4.03
C ASN A 203 33.13 -26.30 -4.57
N ILE A 204 32.13 -25.66 -3.95
CA ILE A 204 30.81 -25.55 -4.57
C ILE A 204 30.95 -24.69 -5.83
N GLN A 205 30.71 -25.31 -6.98
CA GLN A 205 30.56 -24.64 -8.27
C GLN A 205 29.09 -24.63 -8.64
N ILE A 206 28.49 -23.45 -8.64
CA ILE A 206 27.14 -23.27 -9.18
C ILE A 206 27.31 -22.92 -10.67
N SER A 207 27.04 -23.88 -11.54
CA SER A 207 26.95 -23.63 -12.98
C SER A 207 25.51 -23.27 -13.35
N GLY A 208 25.25 -21.98 -13.50
CA GLY A 208 24.11 -21.49 -14.30
C GLY A 208 24.65 -20.93 -15.61
N THR A 209 23.91 -20.93 -16.72
CA THR A 209 24.42 -20.30 -17.96
C THR A 209 24.77 -18.81 -17.74
N PRO A 210 26.06 -18.40 -17.76
CA PRO A 210 26.44 -17.00 -17.53
C PRO A 210 25.81 -16.10 -18.60
N GLY A 211 25.25 -14.97 -18.19
CA GLY A 211 24.72 -13.95 -19.09
C GLY A 211 23.31 -14.23 -19.66
N LYS A 212 22.64 -15.31 -19.24
CA LYS A 212 21.22 -15.51 -19.61
C LYS A 212 20.33 -14.62 -18.72
N CYS A 213 19.76 -13.58 -19.32
CA CYS A 213 18.75 -12.76 -18.63
C CYS A 213 17.52 -13.62 -18.33
N ILE A 214 17.16 -13.72 -17.05
CA ILE A 214 15.90 -14.33 -16.62
C ILE A 214 14.86 -13.21 -16.57
N LYS A 215 13.70 -13.43 -17.21
CA LYS A 215 12.59 -12.48 -17.15
C LYS A 215 12.05 -12.47 -15.71
N CYS A 216 11.78 -11.28 -15.16
CA CYS A 216 11.07 -11.18 -13.88
C CYS A 216 9.72 -11.90 -13.98
N GLU A 217 9.50 -12.94 -13.18
CA GLU A 217 8.23 -13.68 -13.07
C GLU A 217 7.53 -13.27 -11.78
N GLN A 218 6.22 -12.99 -11.84
CA GLN A 218 5.42 -12.47 -10.71
C GLN A 218 6.01 -11.21 -10.02
N SER A 219 6.94 -10.55 -10.68
CA SER A 219 7.74 -9.40 -10.25
C SER A 219 8.02 -8.52 -11.48
N PHE A 220 8.64 -7.36 -11.29
CA PHE A 220 8.89 -6.45 -12.41
C PHE A 220 10.23 -5.74 -12.33
N SER A 221 10.67 -5.17 -13.46
CA SER A 221 11.75 -4.20 -13.51
C SER A 221 11.47 -3.17 -14.60
N LEU A 222 11.49 -1.89 -14.24
CA LEU A 222 11.34 -0.76 -15.18
C LEU A 222 12.69 -0.30 -15.76
N VAL A 223 13.79 -0.76 -15.17
CA VAL A 223 15.16 -0.47 -15.63
C VAL A 223 15.70 -1.68 -16.38
N LYS A 224 16.29 -1.43 -17.55
CA LYS A 224 17.01 -2.46 -18.29
C LYS A 224 18.30 -2.79 -17.56
N MET A 225 18.35 -3.98 -16.97
CA MET A 225 19.53 -4.48 -16.26
C MET A 225 20.63 -4.82 -17.26
N THR A 226 21.78 -4.14 -17.16
CA THR A 226 23.01 -4.43 -17.93
C THR A 226 24.04 -5.19 -17.10
N GLN A 227 23.78 -5.34 -15.80
CA GLN A 227 24.58 -6.06 -14.81
C GLN A 227 23.61 -6.87 -13.92
N PRO A 228 24.09 -7.88 -13.17
CA PRO A 228 23.24 -8.63 -12.25
C PRO A 228 22.48 -7.72 -11.29
N GLY A 229 21.17 -7.92 -11.18
CA GLY A 229 20.28 -7.14 -10.31
C GLY A 229 19.04 -7.95 -9.95
N SER A 230 18.24 -7.44 -9.00
CA SER A 230 17.01 -8.08 -8.51
C SER A 230 15.75 -7.42 -9.07
N CYS A 231 14.74 -8.23 -9.37
CA CYS A 231 13.41 -7.73 -9.74
C CYS A 231 12.72 -7.12 -8.51
N GLN A 232 11.90 -6.08 -8.74
CA GLN A 232 11.07 -5.47 -7.73
C GLN A 232 9.81 -6.32 -7.48
N ILE A 233 9.38 -6.36 -6.22
CA ILE A 233 8.17 -7.08 -5.79
C ILE A 233 6.94 -6.38 -6.36
N CYS A 234 6.01 -7.15 -6.93
CA CYS A 234 4.78 -6.60 -7.48
C CYS A 234 3.84 -6.08 -6.37
N PRO A 235 3.36 -4.82 -6.42
CA PRO A 235 2.39 -4.29 -5.46
C PRO A 235 0.97 -4.77 -5.82
N THR A 236 0.63 -5.97 -5.38
CA THR A 236 -0.58 -6.71 -5.77
C THR A 236 -1.90 -6.05 -5.36
N GLU A 237 -1.87 -5.11 -4.41
CA GLU A 237 -3.04 -4.34 -3.96
C GLU A 237 -3.50 -3.28 -4.96
N LYS A 238 -2.62 -2.85 -5.88
CA LYS A 238 -2.89 -1.75 -6.83
C LYS A 238 -2.47 -2.06 -8.27
N ALA A 239 -1.69 -3.10 -8.49
CA ALA A 239 -1.13 -3.43 -9.81
C ALA A 239 -1.10 -4.93 -10.09
N ILE A 240 -1.05 -5.26 -11.38
CA ILE A 240 -0.85 -6.60 -11.90
C ILE A 240 0.46 -6.64 -12.71
N CYS A 241 1.30 -7.65 -12.45
CA CYS A 241 2.59 -7.84 -13.10
C CYS A 241 2.58 -9.09 -13.99
N GLN A 242 2.66 -8.92 -15.31
CA GLN A 242 2.80 -10.01 -16.29
C GLN A 242 4.28 -10.35 -16.58
N GLY A 243 5.18 -9.82 -15.75
CA GLY A 243 6.61 -10.07 -15.77
C GLY A 243 7.42 -9.15 -16.69
N GLY A 244 8.73 -9.09 -16.45
CA GLY A 244 9.64 -8.14 -17.09
C GLY A 244 9.24 -6.70 -16.77
N ALA A 245 9.05 -5.86 -17.78
CA ALA A 245 8.57 -4.47 -17.61
C ALA A 245 7.04 -4.32 -17.75
N LYS A 246 6.31 -5.43 -17.94
CA LYS A 246 4.84 -5.42 -18.13
C LYS A 246 4.13 -5.38 -16.78
N ILE A 247 3.95 -4.18 -16.28
CA ILE A 247 3.18 -3.87 -15.08
C ILE A 247 2.10 -2.84 -15.42
N GLY A 248 0.89 -3.04 -14.89
CA GLY A 248 -0.23 -2.13 -15.10
C GLY A 248 -1.16 -2.08 -13.89
N PRO A 249 -2.07 -1.09 -13.84
CA PRO A 249 -2.98 -0.89 -12.71
C PRO A 249 -4.02 -2.01 -12.62
N LEU A 250 -4.50 -2.26 -11.40
CA LEU A 250 -5.76 -2.97 -11.17
C LEU A 250 -6.97 -2.06 -11.50
N PRO A 251 -8.17 -2.65 -11.67
CA PRO A 251 -9.41 -1.86 -11.77
C PRO A 251 -9.54 -0.85 -10.62
N GLY A 252 -9.99 0.36 -10.91
CA GLY A 252 -10.04 1.48 -9.96
C GLY A 252 -8.76 2.32 -9.86
N PHE A 253 -7.64 1.85 -10.43
CA PHE A 253 -6.36 2.56 -10.40
C PHE A 253 -5.91 3.02 -11.80
N TRP A 254 -5.06 4.04 -11.81
CA TRP A 254 -4.40 4.59 -13.00
C TRP A 254 -2.90 4.70 -12.78
N ARG A 255 -2.11 4.36 -13.79
CA ARG A 255 -0.65 4.47 -13.72
C ARG A 255 -0.19 5.79 -14.33
N ILE A 256 0.62 6.56 -13.60
CA ILE A 256 1.05 7.91 -14.01
C ILE A 256 1.83 7.87 -15.34
N SER A 257 2.70 6.88 -15.52
CA SER A 257 3.46 6.67 -16.75
C SER A 257 3.96 5.24 -16.88
N ASN A 258 4.33 4.81 -18.08
CA ASN A 258 4.93 3.50 -18.34
C ASN A 258 6.31 3.29 -17.70
N LYS A 259 6.95 4.34 -17.16
CA LYS A 259 8.22 4.31 -16.44
C LYS A 259 8.09 4.46 -14.92
N SER A 260 6.89 4.78 -14.43
CA SER A 260 6.65 4.97 -12.99
C SER A 260 6.03 3.73 -12.38
N GLU A 261 6.36 3.43 -11.12
CA GLU A 261 5.70 2.43 -10.29
C GLU A 261 4.57 3.03 -9.42
N ASN A 262 4.22 4.30 -9.66
CA ASN A 262 3.17 5.00 -8.93
C ASN A 262 1.82 4.80 -9.61
N PHE A 263 0.88 4.27 -8.81
CA PHE A 263 -0.51 4.05 -9.17
C PHE A 263 -1.39 4.94 -8.29
N LEU A 264 -2.34 5.64 -8.90
CA LEU A 264 -3.26 6.55 -8.27
C LEU A 264 -4.68 5.99 -8.32
N LEU A 265 -5.47 6.22 -7.27
CA LEU A 265 -6.89 5.90 -7.28
C LEU A 265 -7.63 6.84 -8.24
N CYS A 266 -8.54 6.31 -9.05
CA CYS A 266 -9.36 7.11 -9.94
C CYS A 266 -10.47 7.86 -9.19
N LEU A 267 -10.84 9.05 -9.69
CA LEU A 267 -11.91 9.87 -9.10
C LEU A 267 -13.27 9.17 -9.14
N ASN A 268 -13.47 8.34 -10.16
CA ASN A 268 -14.54 7.36 -10.24
C ASN A 268 -13.90 5.99 -10.46
N GLU A 269 -13.91 5.14 -9.43
CA GLU A 269 -13.25 3.82 -9.48
C GLU A 269 -13.76 2.97 -10.66
N TYR A 270 -15.04 3.05 -10.98
CA TYR A 270 -15.64 2.29 -12.09
C TYR A 270 -15.22 2.77 -13.48
N SER A 271 -14.66 3.96 -13.60
CA SER A 271 -14.20 4.49 -14.89
C SER A 271 -12.86 3.89 -15.33
N CYS A 272 -12.04 3.41 -14.39
CA CYS A 272 -10.72 2.83 -14.66
C CYS A 272 -10.82 1.31 -14.64
N LEU A 273 -10.73 0.70 -15.81
CA LEU A 273 -10.79 -0.76 -15.97
C LEU A 273 -9.47 -1.45 -15.57
N GLY A 274 -8.39 -0.69 -15.47
CA GLY A 274 -7.05 -1.23 -15.23
C GLY A 274 -6.42 -1.78 -16.52
N MET A 275 -5.40 -2.64 -16.38
CA MET A 275 -4.74 -3.32 -17.50
C MET A 275 -5.47 -4.63 -17.84
N ILE A 276 -6.35 -4.59 -18.84
CA ILE A 276 -7.19 -5.74 -19.23
C ILE A 276 -6.97 -6.17 -20.69
N PRO A 277 -7.21 -7.44 -21.06
CA PRO A 277 -7.20 -7.88 -22.46
C PRO A 277 -8.34 -7.26 -23.28
N PRO A 278 -8.17 -7.07 -24.61
CA PRO A 278 -7.04 -7.52 -25.44
C PRO A 278 -5.86 -6.54 -25.50
N LEU A 279 -6.06 -5.26 -25.17
CA LEU A 279 -5.02 -4.23 -25.33
C LEU A 279 -3.89 -4.38 -24.30
N ASN A 280 -4.23 -4.72 -23.05
CA ASN A 280 -3.30 -4.77 -21.92
C ASN A 280 -2.46 -3.48 -21.80
N ASP A 281 -3.11 -2.31 -21.84
CA ASP A 281 -2.42 -1.03 -21.71
C ASP A 281 -1.78 -0.88 -20.32
N PRO A 282 -0.44 -0.72 -20.20
CA PRO A 282 0.22 -0.54 -18.92
C PRO A 282 -0.18 0.74 -18.18
N LEU A 283 -0.78 1.74 -18.85
CA LEU A 283 -1.32 2.95 -18.21
C LEU A 283 -2.68 2.70 -17.54
N GLY A 284 -3.45 1.74 -18.06
CA GLY A 284 -4.83 1.46 -17.71
C GLY A 284 -5.82 1.91 -18.78
N GLU A 285 -6.92 1.18 -18.90
CA GLU A 285 -7.99 1.46 -19.87
C GLU A 285 -9.19 2.13 -19.21
N CYS A 286 -9.91 2.94 -19.99
CA CYS A 286 -11.12 3.63 -19.53
C CYS A 286 -12.39 2.89 -19.95
N LEU A 287 -13.40 2.92 -19.10
CA LEU A 287 -14.75 2.51 -19.43
C LEU A 287 -15.30 3.35 -20.60
N GLN A 288 -16.15 2.75 -21.43
CA GLN A 288 -16.80 3.45 -22.53
C GLN A 288 -17.50 4.73 -22.05
N GLY A 289 -17.32 5.83 -22.78
CA GLY A 289 -17.79 7.15 -22.39
C GLY A 289 -16.78 7.98 -21.60
N TYR A 290 -15.71 7.38 -21.09
CA TYR A 290 -14.62 8.04 -20.35
C TYR A 290 -13.31 8.06 -21.15
N GLN A 291 -12.47 9.07 -20.94
CA GLN A 291 -11.17 9.25 -21.58
C GLN A 291 -10.24 10.13 -20.73
N GLY A 292 -8.99 10.27 -21.17
CA GLY A 292 -7.99 11.12 -20.53
C GLY A 292 -7.33 10.46 -19.31
N ILE A 293 -6.53 11.24 -18.60
CA ILE A 293 -5.82 10.78 -17.39
C ILE A 293 -6.85 10.52 -16.28
N LEU A 294 -6.69 9.40 -15.56
CA LEU A 294 -7.64 8.94 -14.52
C LEU A 294 -9.05 8.71 -15.04
N CYS A 295 -9.23 8.60 -16.36
CA CYS A 295 -10.54 8.51 -17.01
C CYS A 295 -11.51 9.61 -16.57
N ALA A 296 -10.98 10.80 -16.24
CA ALA A 296 -11.78 11.89 -15.66
C ALA A 296 -12.56 12.70 -16.71
N ASP A 297 -12.23 12.57 -18.00
CA ASP A 297 -12.87 13.31 -19.08
C ASP A 297 -13.90 12.44 -19.80
N CYS A 298 -14.95 13.07 -20.33
CA CYS A 298 -15.95 12.33 -21.12
C CYS A 298 -15.54 12.28 -22.59
N GLN A 299 -15.76 11.12 -23.21
CA GLN A 299 -15.63 10.93 -24.66
C GLN A 299 -16.65 11.78 -25.42
N ARG A 300 -16.41 11.93 -26.73
CA ARG A 300 -17.34 12.62 -27.63
C ARG A 300 -18.71 11.93 -27.58
N GLY A 301 -19.78 12.71 -27.49
CA GLY A 301 -21.15 12.19 -27.32
C GLY A 301 -21.56 11.88 -25.87
N TYR A 302 -20.65 12.09 -24.90
CA TYR A 302 -20.95 11.99 -23.47
C TYR A 302 -20.72 13.34 -22.79
N SER A 303 -21.42 13.59 -21.68
CA SER A 303 -21.26 14.78 -20.84
C SER A 303 -21.18 14.40 -19.36
N ARG A 304 -20.48 15.20 -18.57
CA ARG A 304 -20.39 14.97 -17.12
C ARG A 304 -21.75 15.23 -16.48
N ASP A 305 -22.36 14.17 -15.98
CA ASP A 305 -23.33 14.21 -14.90
C ASP A 305 -22.55 14.34 -13.57
N GLY A 306 -23.18 14.73 -12.47
CA GLY A 306 -22.48 14.94 -11.18
C GLY A 306 -21.55 13.78 -10.75
N ASP A 307 -20.60 14.04 -9.85
CA ASP A 307 -19.67 13.05 -9.29
C ASP A 307 -18.78 12.32 -10.32
N TYR A 308 -18.22 13.07 -11.28
CA TYR A 308 -17.32 12.54 -12.32
C TYR A 308 -17.92 11.43 -13.20
N LYS A 309 -19.24 11.32 -13.30
CA LYS A 309 -19.92 10.33 -14.13
C LYS A 309 -20.15 10.87 -15.54
N CYS A 310 -19.82 10.08 -16.56
CA CYS A 310 -20.13 10.43 -17.95
C CYS A 310 -21.44 9.78 -18.38
N SER A 311 -22.40 10.61 -18.83
CA SER A 311 -23.70 10.18 -19.34
C SER A 311 -23.82 10.47 -20.84
N LEU A 312 -24.58 9.64 -21.56
CA LEU A 312 -24.78 9.82 -23.00
C LEU A 312 -25.57 11.11 -23.26
N CYS A 313 -25.09 11.94 -24.20
CA CYS A 313 -25.81 13.13 -24.63
C CYS A 313 -27.16 12.74 -25.26
N PRO A 314 -28.28 13.41 -24.91
CA PRO A 314 -29.57 13.15 -25.52
C PRO A 314 -29.56 13.44 -27.02
N ASN A 315 -30.42 12.76 -27.78
CA ASN A 315 -30.51 12.92 -29.23
C ASN A 315 -30.85 14.38 -29.62
N ARG A 316 -30.06 14.96 -30.52
CA ARG A 316 -30.19 16.34 -31.03
C ARG A 316 -31.60 16.65 -31.54
N GLY A 317 -32.17 15.76 -32.36
CA GLY A 317 -33.50 15.98 -32.97
C GLY A 317 -34.61 16.05 -31.93
N LEU A 318 -34.54 15.19 -30.91
CA LEU A 318 -35.52 15.16 -29.82
C LEU A 318 -35.45 16.43 -28.96
N ASN A 319 -34.24 16.93 -28.68
CA ASN A 319 -34.05 18.16 -27.92
C ASN A 319 -34.49 19.41 -28.70
N ILE A 320 -34.18 19.48 -29.99
CA ILE A 320 -34.64 20.58 -30.86
C ILE A 320 -36.17 20.60 -30.93
N LEU A 321 -36.80 19.44 -31.18
CA LEU A 321 -38.26 19.32 -31.16
C LEU A 321 -38.85 19.76 -29.81
N ARG A 322 -38.24 19.33 -28.71
CA ARG A 322 -38.68 19.69 -27.35
C ARG A 322 -38.57 21.20 -27.10
N LEU A 323 -37.50 21.85 -27.56
CA LEU A 323 -37.32 23.31 -27.47
C LEU A 323 -38.36 24.05 -28.30
N ILE A 324 -38.64 23.60 -29.52
CA ILE A 324 -39.67 24.19 -30.38
C ILE A 324 -41.05 24.08 -29.73
N VAL A 325 -41.40 22.91 -29.17
CA VAL A 325 -42.67 22.70 -28.46
C VAL A 325 -42.80 23.63 -27.26
N ILE A 326 -41.75 23.75 -26.44
CA ILE A 326 -41.71 24.66 -25.29
C ILE A 326 -41.87 26.11 -25.74
N PHE A 327 -41.17 26.52 -26.81
CA PHE A 327 -41.25 27.88 -27.34
C PHE A 327 -42.65 28.22 -27.86
N ILE A 328 -43.26 27.32 -28.64
CA ILE A 328 -44.63 27.49 -29.15
C ILE A 328 -45.63 27.54 -27.98
N ALA A 329 -45.50 26.67 -26.98
CA ALA A 329 -46.35 26.69 -25.80
C ALA A 329 -46.23 28.02 -25.03
N ALA A 330 -45.01 28.54 -24.88
CA ALA A 330 -44.76 29.83 -24.24
C ALA A 330 -45.36 31.00 -25.02
N VAL A 331 -45.18 31.05 -26.34
CA VAL A 331 -45.77 32.09 -27.20
C VAL A 331 -47.29 32.07 -27.12
N ASN A 332 -47.90 30.89 -27.22
CA ASN A 332 -49.36 30.75 -27.07
C ASN A 332 -49.83 31.20 -25.69
N LEU A 333 -49.11 30.85 -24.63
CA LEU A 333 -49.43 31.29 -23.26
C LEU A 333 -49.30 32.81 -23.13
N ILE A 334 -48.27 33.44 -23.70
CA ILE A 334 -48.12 34.91 -23.72
C ILE A 334 -49.28 35.57 -24.49
N VAL A 335 -49.65 35.04 -25.65
CA VAL A 335 -50.79 35.56 -26.44
C VAL A 335 -52.10 35.42 -25.67
N LEU A 336 -52.33 34.29 -24.99
CA LEU A 336 -53.47 34.09 -24.10
C LEU A 336 -53.45 35.08 -22.92
N MET A 337 -52.29 35.34 -22.32
CA MET A 337 -52.13 36.34 -21.26
C MET A 337 -52.45 37.75 -21.76
N ILE A 338 -51.99 38.13 -22.96
CA ILE A 338 -52.30 39.43 -23.56
C ILE A 338 -53.79 39.54 -23.87
N ARG A 339 -54.39 38.53 -24.51
CA ARG A 339 -55.82 38.52 -24.86
C ARG A 339 -56.72 38.54 -23.62
N SER A 340 -56.40 37.77 -22.59
CA SER A 340 -57.15 37.75 -21.33
C SER A 340 -57.00 39.07 -20.57
N THR A 341 -55.83 39.70 -20.62
CA THR A 341 -55.61 41.04 -20.04
C THR A 341 -56.39 42.13 -20.78
N LEU A 342 -56.43 42.08 -22.11
CA LEU A 342 -57.15 43.05 -22.94
C LEU A 342 -58.68 42.90 -22.81
N LYS A 343 -59.21 41.66 -22.86
CA LYS A 343 -60.65 41.41 -22.64
C LYS A 343 -61.09 41.75 -21.22
N GLY A 344 -60.26 41.44 -20.21
CA GLY A 344 -60.54 41.79 -18.82
C GLY A 344 -60.51 43.31 -18.54
N ALA A 345 -59.93 44.12 -19.44
CA ALA A 345 -59.99 45.57 -19.37
C ALA A 345 -61.26 46.17 -19.99
N GLN A 346 -62.00 45.40 -20.81
CA GLN A 346 -63.25 45.84 -21.46
C GLN A 346 -64.51 45.45 -20.68
N ASP A 347 -64.51 44.34 -19.93
CA ASP A 347 -65.66 43.88 -19.14
C ASP A 347 -65.51 44.19 -17.64
N MET A 348 -66.19 45.24 -17.15
CA MET A 348 -66.15 45.69 -15.74
C MET A 348 -66.80 44.72 -14.73
N ASN A 349 -67.58 43.72 -15.17
CA ASN A 349 -68.36 42.85 -14.27
C ASN A 349 -67.62 41.60 -13.75
N ASN A 350 -66.49 41.19 -14.35
CA ASN A 350 -65.74 39.98 -13.97
C ASN A 350 -64.24 40.22 -13.73
N VAL A 351 -63.88 41.45 -13.39
CA VAL A 351 -62.49 41.92 -13.20
C VAL A 351 -61.70 41.07 -12.19
N LEU A 352 -62.36 40.59 -11.13
CA LEU A 352 -61.75 39.72 -10.11
C LEU A 352 -61.33 38.34 -10.65
N ILE A 353 -62.11 37.76 -11.57
CA ILE A 353 -61.81 36.45 -12.18
C ILE A 353 -60.60 36.59 -13.11
N GLY A 354 -60.54 37.69 -13.87
CA GLY A 354 -59.38 38.03 -14.70
C GLY A 354 -58.08 38.12 -13.90
N TYR A 355 -58.10 38.76 -12.72
CA TYR A 355 -56.91 38.86 -11.86
C TYR A 355 -56.47 37.51 -11.27
N LYS A 356 -57.40 36.63 -10.89
CA LYS A 356 -57.07 35.28 -10.39
C LYS A 356 -56.43 34.39 -11.46
N ILE A 357 -56.94 34.46 -12.69
CA ILE A 357 -56.36 33.73 -13.84
C ILE A 357 -54.96 34.27 -14.13
N MET A 358 -54.79 35.59 -14.17
CA MET A 358 -53.48 36.21 -14.41
C MET A 358 -52.46 35.88 -13.33
N ALA A 359 -52.84 35.92 -12.05
CA ALA A 359 -51.95 35.53 -10.95
C ALA A 359 -51.54 34.06 -11.04
N SER A 360 -52.49 33.17 -11.35
CA SER A 360 -52.23 31.72 -11.48
C SER A 360 -51.27 31.41 -12.64
N LEU A 361 -51.44 32.09 -13.78
CA LEU A 361 -50.55 31.96 -14.94
C LEU A 361 -49.13 32.46 -14.66
N VAL A 362 -49.00 33.57 -13.93
CA VAL A 362 -47.68 34.08 -13.55
C VAL A 362 -46.99 33.12 -12.58
N ILE A 363 -47.70 32.58 -11.58
CA ILE A 363 -47.13 31.57 -10.66
C ILE A 363 -46.65 30.33 -11.43
N LEU A 364 -47.43 29.85 -12.41
CA LEU A 364 -47.04 28.70 -13.25
C LEU A 364 -45.75 28.99 -14.03
N LEU A 365 -45.60 30.20 -14.59
CA LEU A 365 -44.37 30.63 -15.27
C LEU A 365 -43.16 30.67 -14.32
N PHE A 366 -43.33 31.16 -13.10
CA PHE A 366 -42.27 31.15 -12.08
C PHE A 366 -41.87 29.73 -11.65
N LEU A 367 -42.81 28.79 -11.59
CA LEU A 367 -42.53 27.38 -11.28
C LEU A 367 -41.84 26.65 -12.45
N ALA A 368 -42.18 27.00 -13.69
CA ALA A 368 -41.55 26.42 -14.88
C ALA A 368 -40.13 26.97 -15.12
N HIS A 369 -39.83 28.18 -14.65
CA HIS A 369 -38.56 28.88 -14.88
C HIS A 369 -37.29 28.07 -14.52
N PRO A 370 -37.14 27.50 -13.31
CA PRO A 370 -35.93 26.75 -12.96
C PRO A 370 -35.68 25.57 -13.90
N SER A 371 -36.73 24.83 -14.26
CA SER A 371 -36.63 23.69 -15.18
C SER A 371 -36.19 24.13 -16.59
N LEU A 372 -36.75 25.24 -17.09
CA LEU A 372 -36.40 25.79 -18.41
C LEU A 372 -34.97 26.33 -18.47
N VAL A 373 -34.52 27.00 -17.41
CA VAL A 373 -33.16 27.53 -17.31
C VAL A 373 -32.15 26.40 -17.16
N THR A 374 -32.38 25.42 -16.26
CA THR A 374 -31.52 24.24 -16.11
C THR A 374 -31.43 23.44 -17.42
N PHE A 375 -32.54 23.29 -18.14
CA PHE A 375 -32.54 22.63 -19.45
C PHE A 375 -31.73 23.42 -20.49
N SER A 376 -31.86 24.74 -20.51
CA SER A 376 -31.07 25.61 -21.40
C SER A 376 -29.56 25.51 -21.10
N PHE A 377 -29.16 25.43 -19.83
CA PHE A 377 -27.77 25.20 -19.44
C PHE A 377 -27.25 23.80 -19.80
N ASN A 378 -28.11 22.77 -19.74
CA ASN A 378 -27.72 21.42 -20.15
C ASN A 378 -27.42 21.32 -21.66
N ALA A 379 -28.04 22.17 -22.48
CA ALA A 379 -27.69 22.27 -23.90
C ALA A 379 -26.25 22.76 -24.14
N PHE A 380 -25.67 23.53 -23.21
CA PHE A 380 -24.26 23.96 -23.27
C PHE A 380 -23.26 22.92 -22.74
N LYS A 381 -23.71 21.89 -22.02
CA LYS A 381 -22.83 20.88 -21.41
C LYS A 381 -22.34 19.81 -22.39
N CYS A 382 -23.04 19.59 -23.51
CA CYS A 382 -22.62 18.62 -24.52
C CYS A 382 -21.64 19.27 -25.51
N LYS A 383 -20.40 18.76 -25.55
CA LYS A 383 -19.36 19.21 -26.49
C LYS A 383 -19.68 18.69 -27.89
N GLU A 384 -20.08 19.57 -28.81
CA GLU A 384 -20.38 19.18 -30.18
C GLU A 384 -19.15 19.10 -31.07
N VAL A 385 -19.15 18.07 -31.92
CA VAL A 385 -18.27 17.83 -33.05
C VAL A 385 -18.85 18.60 -34.25
N ASP A 386 -17.96 19.23 -35.02
CA ASP A 386 -18.18 19.93 -36.31
C ASP A 386 -18.68 21.39 -36.29
N GLY A 387 -18.32 22.18 -35.28
CA GLY A 387 -18.28 23.65 -35.41
C GLY A 387 -19.61 24.35 -35.74
N GLU A 388 -20.75 23.66 -35.67
CA GLU A 388 -22.05 24.31 -35.85
C GLU A 388 -22.46 25.01 -34.55
N GLU A 389 -22.27 26.33 -34.52
CA GLU A 389 -22.68 27.26 -33.45
C GLU A 389 -24.20 27.30 -33.18
N ARG A 390 -25.01 26.47 -33.85
CA ARG A 390 -26.47 26.62 -33.93
C ARG A 390 -27.19 26.44 -32.59
N VAL A 391 -26.65 25.63 -31.67
CA VAL A 391 -27.25 25.45 -30.33
C VAL A 391 -27.09 26.71 -29.47
N CYS A 392 -25.99 27.46 -29.63
CA CYS A 392 -25.77 28.73 -28.93
C CYS A 392 -26.80 29.80 -29.32
N PHE A 393 -27.20 29.85 -30.60
CA PHE A 393 -28.19 30.81 -31.10
C PHE A 393 -29.59 30.64 -30.50
N VAL A 394 -29.95 29.46 -29.99
CA VAL A 394 -31.26 29.22 -29.36
C VAL A 394 -31.16 29.23 -27.84
N ALA A 395 -30.11 28.61 -27.29
CA ALA A 395 -29.96 28.46 -25.85
C ALA A 395 -29.57 29.80 -25.17
N LEU A 396 -28.75 30.64 -25.80
CA LEU A 396 -28.33 31.91 -25.21
C LEU A 396 -29.47 32.95 -25.13
N PRO A 397 -30.28 33.16 -26.20
CA PRO A 397 -31.49 33.96 -26.09
C PRO A 397 -32.52 33.37 -25.11
N SER A 398 -32.64 32.04 -25.02
CA SER A 398 -33.51 31.39 -24.03
C SER A 398 -33.10 31.74 -22.60
N ILE A 399 -31.80 31.68 -22.27
CA ILE A 399 -31.30 32.07 -20.94
C ILE A 399 -31.55 33.55 -20.67
N ILE A 400 -31.36 34.43 -21.65
CA ILE A 400 -31.63 35.87 -21.48
C ILE A 400 -33.11 36.12 -21.24
N VAL A 401 -33.98 35.56 -22.08
CA VAL A 401 -35.44 35.76 -22.00
C VAL A 401 -36.01 35.18 -20.72
N TRP A 402 -35.66 33.94 -20.38
CA TRP A 402 -36.23 33.25 -19.23
C TRP A 402 -35.49 33.58 -17.92
N GLY A 403 -34.16 33.54 -17.94
CA GLY A 403 -33.32 33.76 -16.75
C GLY A 403 -33.25 35.21 -16.28
N LEU A 404 -33.19 36.18 -17.21
CA LEU A 404 -33.11 37.61 -16.86
C LEU A 404 -34.43 38.36 -17.07
N GLY A 405 -35.23 37.95 -18.05
CA GLY A 405 -36.47 38.65 -18.40
C GLY A 405 -37.53 38.64 -17.30
N ILE A 406 -37.76 37.49 -16.63
CA ILE A 406 -38.77 37.40 -15.56
C ILE A 406 -38.39 38.27 -14.33
N PRO A 407 -37.16 38.19 -13.78
CA PRO A 407 -36.74 39.09 -12.70
C PRO A 407 -36.80 40.57 -13.10
N PHE A 408 -36.36 40.92 -14.31
CA PHE A 408 -36.40 42.29 -14.81
C PHE A 408 -37.83 42.82 -14.96
N PHE A 409 -38.74 41.99 -15.47
CA PHE A 409 -40.16 42.33 -15.60
C PHE A 409 -40.83 42.55 -14.25
N ALA A 410 -40.58 41.65 -13.28
CA ALA A 410 -41.08 41.79 -11.91
C ALA A 410 -40.55 43.08 -11.25
N LEU A 411 -39.24 43.36 -11.38
CA LEU A 411 -38.63 44.58 -10.86
C LEU A 411 -39.23 45.84 -11.51
N SER A 412 -39.41 45.84 -12.83
CA SER A 412 -39.99 46.96 -13.58
C SER A 412 -41.43 47.28 -13.13
N ILE A 413 -42.25 46.26 -12.89
CA ILE A 413 -43.61 46.44 -12.34
C ILE A 413 -43.55 47.04 -10.94
N LEU A 414 -42.69 46.51 -10.06
CA LEU A 414 -42.56 46.98 -8.68
C LEU A 414 -42.09 48.45 -8.63
N ILE A 415 -41.12 48.83 -9.46
CA ILE A 415 -40.64 50.22 -9.57
C ILE A 415 -41.76 51.15 -10.06
N LYS A 416 -42.50 50.74 -11.10
CA LYS A 416 -43.60 51.55 -11.67
C LYS A 416 -44.77 51.72 -10.71
N MET A 417 -45.08 50.69 -9.92
CA MET A 417 -46.21 50.67 -9.00
C MET A 417 -45.83 51.04 -7.56
N ARG A 418 -44.56 51.37 -7.26
CA ARG A 418 -44.03 51.58 -5.90
C ARG A 418 -44.85 52.52 -5.01
N LYS A 419 -45.48 53.55 -5.59
CA LYS A 419 -46.28 54.55 -4.86
C LYS A 419 -47.73 54.12 -4.61
N LYS A 420 -48.21 53.05 -5.25
CA LYS A 420 -49.60 52.56 -5.20
C LYS A 420 -49.69 51.10 -4.75
N LEU A 421 -48.63 50.56 -4.14
CA LEU A 421 -48.56 49.16 -3.68
C LEU A 421 -49.63 48.82 -2.63
N GLU A 422 -50.11 49.80 -1.87
CA GLU A 422 -51.12 49.60 -0.83
C GLU A 422 -52.57 49.65 -1.38
N ASN A 423 -52.76 50.05 -2.64
CA ASN A 423 -54.08 50.06 -3.27
C ASN A 423 -54.60 48.63 -3.45
N LEU A 424 -55.89 48.41 -3.13
CA LEU A 424 -56.56 47.11 -3.22
C LEU A 424 -56.40 46.47 -4.61
N ASP A 425 -56.53 47.25 -5.69
CA ASP A 425 -56.41 46.76 -7.08
C ASP A 425 -54.99 46.26 -7.40
N VAL A 426 -53.97 47.02 -7.01
CA VAL A 426 -52.55 46.69 -7.23
C VAL A 426 -52.15 45.49 -6.37
N LYS A 427 -52.69 45.41 -5.14
CA LYS A 427 -52.46 44.33 -4.18
C LYS A 427 -53.09 43.01 -4.60
N GLN A 428 -54.26 43.04 -5.23
CA GLN A 428 -54.86 41.83 -5.80
C GLN A 428 -54.10 41.34 -7.04
N LYS A 429 -53.58 42.25 -7.88
CA LYS A 429 -52.94 41.89 -9.16
C LYS A 429 -51.47 41.45 -9.03
N TYR A 430 -50.67 42.18 -8.24
CA TYR A 430 -49.22 41.95 -8.13
C TYR A 430 -48.77 41.57 -6.73
N GLY A 431 -49.71 41.41 -5.80
CA GLY A 431 -49.42 41.09 -4.40
C GLY A 431 -48.54 39.86 -4.24
N PHE A 432 -48.62 38.86 -5.12
CA PHE A 432 -47.75 37.67 -5.05
C PHE A 432 -46.25 38.00 -5.12
N LEU A 433 -45.84 39.13 -5.73
CA LEU A 433 -44.45 39.56 -5.82
C LEU A 433 -43.91 40.15 -4.51
N TYR A 434 -44.78 40.74 -3.67
CA TYR A 434 -44.34 41.53 -2.51
C TYR A 434 -45.12 41.29 -1.21
N ARG A 435 -46.18 40.46 -1.21
CA ARG A 435 -47.06 40.22 -0.04
C ARG A 435 -46.34 39.56 1.14
N GLY A 436 -45.24 38.84 0.87
CA GLY A 436 -44.34 38.33 1.89
C GLY A 436 -43.55 39.42 2.62
N TYR A 437 -43.44 40.62 2.04
CA TYR A 437 -42.71 41.77 2.58
C TYR A 437 -43.72 42.72 3.24
N LYS A 438 -44.02 42.48 4.53
CA LYS A 438 -44.88 43.38 5.33
C LYS A 438 -44.05 44.54 5.89
N LYS A 439 -44.59 45.77 5.86
CA LYS A 439 -44.01 46.93 6.57
C LYS A 439 -44.05 46.80 8.10
N GLN A 440 -45.00 46.02 8.63
CA GLN A 440 -45.23 45.85 10.06
C GLN A 440 -45.10 44.36 10.41
N GLY A 441 -44.22 44.06 11.36
CA GLY A 441 -43.92 42.70 11.83
C GLY A 441 -42.70 42.03 11.18
N SER A 442 -42.05 42.65 10.19
CA SER A 442 -40.67 42.29 9.82
C SER A 442 -39.71 42.97 10.79
N VAL A 443 -38.66 42.28 11.25
CA VAL A 443 -37.56 42.90 12.01
C VAL A 443 -37.03 44.08 11.19
N TYR A 444 -37.36 45.31 11.60
CA TYR A 444 -36.98 46.51 10.88
C TYR A 444 -35.52 46.79 11.22
N LEU A 445 -34.60 46.33 10.37
CA LEU A 445 -33.20 46.72 10.49
C LEU A 445 -33.11 48.25 10.39
N SER A 446 -32.34 48.89 11.27
CA SER A 446 -32.14 50.34 11.19
C SER A 446 -31.47 50.70 9.86
N GLU A 447 -31.70 51.92 9.37
CA GLU A 447 -31.10 52.42 8.11
C GLU A 447 -29.62 52.05 7.90
N PRO A 448 -28.72 52.17 8.89
CA PRO A 448 -27.33 51.77 8.72
C PRO A 448 -27.16 50.27 8.46
N PHE A 449 -27.93 49.40 9.15
CA PHE A 449 -27.87 47.97 8.87
C PHE A 449 -28.46 47.63 7.51
N GLN A 450 -29.54 48.29 7.06
CA GLN A 450 -30.07 48.06 5.71
C GLN A 450 -29.04 48.41 4.62
N LYS A 451 -28.34 49.55 4.78
CA LYS A 451 -27.25 49.96 3.87
C LYS A 451 -26.07 48.99 3.94
N LEU A 452 -25.75 48.47 5.13
CA LEU A 452 -24.71 47.45 5.33
C LEU A 452 -25.05 46.15 4.60
N PHE A 453 -26.26 45.60 4.79
CA PHE A 453 -26.69 44.38 4.11
C PHE A 453 -26.80 44.57 2.60
N PHE A 454 -27.29 45.74 2.14
CA PHE A 454 -27.30 46.06 0.73
C PHE A 454 -25.89 46.13 0.13
N ALA A 455 -24.93 46.73 0.85
CA ALA A 455 -23.52 46.75 0.47
C ALA A 455 -22.93 45.33 0.44
N PHE A 456 -23.24 44.47 1.41
CA PHE A 456 -22.79 43.08 1.40
C PHE A 456 -23.35 42.28 0.21
N ILE A 457 -24.63 42.45 -0.11
CA ILE A 457 -25.24 41.80 -1.28
C ILE A 457 -24.59 42.31 -2.57
N LEU A 458 -24.34 43.62 -2.68
CA LEU A 458 -23.65 44.22 -3.83
C LEU A 458 -22.22 43.69 -3.98
N LEU A 459 -21.44 43.67 -2.89
CA LEU A 459 -20.08 43.15 -2.87
C LEU A 459 -20.06 41.66 -3.22
N SER A 460 -20.95 40.86 -2.63
CA SER A 460 -21.03 39.43 -2.93
C SER A 460 -21.36 39.16 -4.40
N ASN A 461 -22.32 39.90 -4.97
CA ASN A 461 -22.65 39.77 -6.39
C ASN A 461 -21.50 40.27 -7.28
N LEU A 462 -20.84 41.37 -6.92
CA LEU A 462 -19.68 41.88 -7.64
C LEU A 462 -18.54 40.85 -7.65
N PHE A 463 -18.21 40.26 -6.51
CA PHE A 463 -17.21 39.19 -6.41
C PHE A 463 -17.61 37.97 -7.25
N PHE A 464 -18.88 37.56 -7.18
CA PHE A 464 -19.41 36.46 -7.98
C PHE A 464 -19.26 36.74 -9.48
N PHE A 465 -19.65 37.93 -9.95
CA PHE A 465 -19.51 38.31 -11.35
C PHE A 465 -18.05 38.43 -11.78
N ILE A 466 -17.17 39.04 -10.98
CA ILE A 466 -15.73 39.12 -11.28
C ILE A 466 -15.15 37.72 -11.41
N TYR A 467 -15.40 36.84 -10.44
CA TYR A 467 -14.93 35.46 -10.46
C TYR A 467 -15.41 34.72 -11.72
N TRP A 468 -16.71 34.80 -12.03
CA TRP A 468 -17.26 34.14 -13.21
C TRP A 468 -16.79 34.75 -14.53
N THR A 469 -16.55 36.06 -14.58
CA THR A 469 -16.02 36.73 -15.78
C THR A 469 -14.58 36.30 -16.02
N LEU A 470 -13.76 36.20 -14.97
CA LEU A 470 -12.40 35.68 -15.06
C LEU A 470 -12.41 34.20 -15.53
N LYS A 471 -13.27 33.38 -14.93
CA LYS A 471 -13.41 31.97 -15.31
C LYS A 471 -13.89 31.79 -16.75
N MET A 472 -14.87 32.58 -17.18
CA MET A 472 -15.34 32.61 -18.57
C MET A 472 -14.26 33.12 -19.54
N TYR A 473 -13.45 34.09 -19.12
CA TYR A 473 -12.32 34.57 -19.91
C TYR A 473 -11.28 33.48 -20.12
N ASP A 474 -10.90 32.76 -19.05
CA ASP A 474 -9.95 31.64 -19.14
C ASP A 474 -10.47 30.51 -20.04
N GLU A 475 -11.75 30.17 -19.90
CA GLU A 475 -12.39 29.12 -20.68
C GLU A 475 -12.62 29.54 -22.15
N GLY A 476 -12.92 30.81 -22.38
CA GLY A 476 -12.98 31.42 -23.72
C GLY A 476 -11.62 31.48 -24.39
N ARG A 477 -10.56 31.87 -23.67
CA ARG A 477 -9.18 31.88 -24.15
C ARG A 477 -8.70 30.47 -24.50
N ALA A 478 -9.01 29.48 -23.67
CA ALA A 478 -8.70 28.07 -23.96
C ALA A 478 -9.40 27.59 -25.24
N LYS A 479 -10.69 27.91 -25.42
CA LYS A 479 -11.44 27.57 -26.64
C LYS A 479 -10.96 28.33 -27.88
N PHE A 480 -10.56 29.60 -27.74
CA PHE A 480 -10.00 30.41 -28.84
C PHE A 480 -8.67 29.83 -29.33
N ARG A 481 -7.80 29.40 -28.41
CA ARG A 481 -6.56 28.69 -28.73
C ARG A 481 -6.81 27.38 -29.48
N ASP A 482 -7.83 26.62 -29.08
CA ASP A 482 -8.14 25.33 -29.69
C ASP A 482 -8.80 25.47 -31.08
N ASN A 483 -9.71 26.44 -31.28
CA ASN A 483 -10.47 26.59 -32.54
C ASN A 483 -9.79 27.48 -33.59
N LEU A 484 -8.99 28.47 -33.19
CA LEU A 484 -8.36 29.46 -34.09
C LEU A 484 -6.84 29.50 -33.92
N THR A 485 -6.21 28.32 -33.89
CA THR A 485 -4.79 28.12 -33.60
C THR A 485 -3.86 28.96 -34.51
N LYS A 486 -4.19 29.08 -35.80
CA LYS A 486 -3.40 29.86 -36.78
C LYS A 486 -3.48 31.38 -36.56
N ILE A 487 -4.62 31.89 -36.11
CA ILE A 487 -4.81 33.32 -35.81
C ILE A 487 -4.18 33.65 -34.46
N TYR A 488 -4.32 32.77 -33.47
CA TYR A 488 -3.68 32.92 -32.17
C TYR A 488 -2.15 33.00 -32.28
N LEU A 489 -1.53 32.14 -33.10
CA LEU A 489 -0.08 32.17 -33.37
C LEU A 489 0.39 33.38 -34.20
N ALA A 490 -0.53 34.12 -34.83
CA ALA A 490 -0.20 35.33 -35.59
C ALA A 490 -0.38 36.62 -34.76
N ILE A 491 -1.17 36.57 -33.70
CA ILE A 491 -1.52 37.73 -32.85
C ILE A 491 -0.73 37.72 -31.52
N CYS A 492 -0.28 36.55 -31.05
CA CYS A 492 0.58 36.36 -29.89
C CYS A 492 1.89 35.70 -30.31
#